data_AF-A0A928TFJ8-F1
#
_entry.id   AF-A0A928TFJ8-F1
#
_cell.length_a   1.000
_cell.length_b   1.000
_cell.length_c   1.000
_cell.angle_alpha   90.00
_cell.angle_beta   90.00
_cell.angle_gamma   90.00
#
_symmetry.space_group_name_H-M   'P 1'
#
loop_
_entity.id
_entity.type
_entity.pdbx_description
1 polymer ?
#
loop_
_entity_poly.entity_id
_entity_poly.type
_entity_poly.pdbx_seq_one_letter_code
_entity_poly.pdbx_strand_id
1 'polypeptide(L)'
;MASVVASGSDSQDVRQPGDAAPPESIIAQGDGAQAQALSDGIISPVEYQAAIEATLACVTSAGLPARVLRPHERSTAAFVVEGERLPEDAGEVVKGCMARSFHAVSYAWSVQHRPSEAEIRHSRQQLEACLGAEAMSWTNGSPPGAAEIAAILRGGSESEVRAFFECARRVESETGIAP
;
A
#
# COMPACT_ATOMS: atom_id res chain seq x y z
N MET A 1 -14.91 6.48 -15.74
CA MET A 1 -14.48 5.18 -15.19
C MET A 1 -14.60 5.25 -13.68
N ALA A 2 -15.29 4.30 -13.06
CA ALA A 2 -15.31 4.17 -11.61
C ALA A 2 -14.19 3.20 -11.20
N SER A 3 -13.49 3.51 -10.11
CA SER A 3 -12.42 2.67 -9.58
C SER A 3 -12.55 2.60 -8.06
N VAL A 4 -12.35 1.39 -7.52
CA VAL A 4 -12.20 1.16 -6.09
C VAL A 4 -10.76 0.69 -5.87
N VAL A 5 -10.03 1.44 -5.05
CA VAL A 5 -8.68 1.08 -4.60
C VAL A 5 -8.78 0.77 -3.12
N ALA A 6 -8.28 -0.40 -2.72
CA ALA A 6 -8.20 -0.79 -1.32
C ALA A 6 -6.81 -1.34 -1.00
N SER A 7 -6.22 -0.87 0.09
CA SER A 7 -4.95 -1.37 0.61
C SER A 7 -5.16 -2.00 1.99
N GLY A 8 -4.33 -2.98 2.36
CA GLY A 8 -4.40 -3.59 3.70
C GLY A 8 -4.15 -2.60 4.85
N SER A 9 -3.62 -1.41 4.54
CA SER A 9 -3.30 -0.35 5.48
C SER A 9 -4.49 0.57 5.83
N ASP A 10 -5.61 0.51 5.09
CA ASP A 10 -6.81 1.33 5.32
C ASP A 10 -7.68 0.89 6.52
N SER A 11 -7.13 0.03 7.38
CA SER A 11 -7.78 -0.37 8.63
C SER A 11 -7.63 0.74 9.68
N GLN A 12 -8.51 1.74 9.64
CA GLN A 12 -8.59 2.84 10.63
C GLN A 12 -8.89 2.41 12.08
N ASP A 13 -8.92 1.11 12.40
CA ASP A 13 -9.21 0.61 13.75
C ASP A 13 -8.06 -0.16 14.43
N VAL A 14 -6.87 -0.20 13.82
CA VAL A 14 -5.70 -0.80 14.48
C VAL A 14 -5.00 0.28 15.32
N ARG A 15 -5.47 0.45 16.56
CA ARG A 15 -4.72 1.16 17.62
C ARG A 15 -3.28 0.64 17.62
N GLN A 16 -2.30 1.54 17.55
CA GLN A 16 -0.90 1.22 17.80
C GLN A 16 -0.74 0.58 19.19
N PRO A 17 0.06 -0.49 19.29
CA PRO A 17 1.04 -0.54 20.36
C PRO A 17 2.43 -0.83 19.78
N GLY A 18 3.43 -0.19 20.37
CA GLY A 18 4.82 -0.59 20.19
C GLY A 18 5.00 -2.08 20.55
N ASP A 19 5.87 -2.75 19.80
CA ASP A 19 6.45 -4.08 20.05
C ASP A 19 5.50 -5.23 20.42
N ALA A 20 4.20 -5.10 20.19
CA ALA A 20 3.26 -6.19 20.40
C ALA A 20 3.17 -7.05 19.14
N ALA A 21 3.36 -8.36 19.30
CA ALA A 21 2.90 -9.36 18.34
C ALA A 21 1.47 -9.02 17.87
N PRO A 22 1.08 -9.35 16.61
CA PRO A 22 -0.26 -9.05 16.12
C PRO A 22 -1.29 -9.55 17.15
N PRO A 23 -2.23 -8.70 17.59
CA PRO A 23 -3.17 -9.09 18.64
C PRO A 23 -3.88 -10.38 18.25
N GLU A 24 -4.01 -11.34 19.17
CA GLU A 24 -4.61 -12.67 18.92
C GLU A 24 -5.98 -12.60 18.23
N SER A 25 -6.70 -11.48 18.37
CA SER A 25 -7.95 -11.20 17.67
C SER A 25 -7.83 -11.12 16.14
N ILE A 26 -6.66 -10.77 15.61
CA ILE A 26 -6.37 -10.73 14.16
C ILE A 26 -6.13 -12.15 13.63
N ILE A 27 -5.53 -13.04 14.43
CA ILE A 27 -5.29 -14.45 14.07
C ILE A 27 -6.62 -15.23 14.02
N ALA A 28 -7.58 -14.89 14.88
CA ALA A 28 -8.84 -15.61 15.04
C ALA A 28 -9.92 -15.33 13.97
N GLN A 29 -9.73 -14.35 13.08
CA GLN A 29 -10.73 -13.95 12.07
C GLN A 29 -10.43 -14.41 10.64
N GLY A 30 -9.28 -15.04 10.40
CA GLY A 30 -8.87 -15.51 9.08
C GLY A 30 -9.51 -16.83 8.67
N ASP A 31 -9.71 -17.01 7.36
CA ASP A 31 -9.86 -18.35 6.81
C ASP A 31 -8.56 -19.16 7.02
N GLY A 32 -8.60 -20.48 6.76
CA GLY A 32 -7.48 -21.38 7.03
C GLY A 32 -6.14 -20.94 6.41
N ALA A 33 -6.15 -20.13 5.35
CA ALA A 33 -4.94 -19.62 4.71
C ALA A 33 -4.27 -18.51 5.53
N GLN A 34 -5.05 -17.60 6.14
CA GLN A 34 -4.53 -16.58 7.05
C GLN A 34 -3.99 -17.20 8.35
N ALA A 35 -4.73 -18.15 8.92
CA ALA A 35 -4.33 -18.81 10.17
C ALA A 35 -3.01 -19.59 10.03
N GLN A 36 -2.80 -20.23 8.87
CA GLN A 36 -1.55 -20.95 8.59
C GLN A 36 -0.37 -19.99 8.40
N ALA A 37 -0.55 -18.92 7.62
CA ALA A 37 0.48 -17.91 7.37
C ALA A 37 0.92 -17.17 8.64
N LEU A 38 0.07 -17.06 9.66
CA LEU A 38 0.37 -16.37 10.92
C LEU A 38 0.92 -17.29 12.01
N SER A 39 1.06 -18.59 11.74
CA SER A 39 1.32 -19.60 12.78
C SER A 39 2.67 -19.46 13.48
N ASP A 40 3.69 -18.94 12.81
CA ASP A 40 5.01 -18.66 13.37
C ASP A 40 5.30 -17.16 13.57
N GLY A 41 4.33 -16.30 13.22
CA GLY A 41 4.45 -14.83 13.28
C GLY A 41 5.37 -14.20 12.23
N ILE A 42 5.92 -15.00 11.30
CA ILE A 42 6.81 -14.54 10.21
C ILE A 42 6.12 -14.81 8.88
N ILE A 43 5.92 -13.76 8.06
CA ILE A 43 5.27 -13.94 6.77
C ILE A 43 6.35 -14.13 5.73
N SER A 44 6.45 -15.32 5.15
CA SER A 44 7.32 -15.54 4.00
C SER A 44 6.78 -14.86 2.74
N PRO A 45 7.62 -14.55 1.74
CA PRO A 45 7.16 -14.03 0.46
C PRO A 45 6.11 -14.91 -0.24
N VAL A 46 6.18 -16.24 -0.02
CA VAL A 46 5.23 -17.21 -0.58
C VAL A 46 3.87 -17.09 0.09
N GLU A 47 3.82 -16.99 1.42
CA GLU A 47 2.57 -16.79 2.16
C GLU A 47 1.94 -15.44 1.84
N TYR A 48 2.76 -14.39 1.69
CA TYR A 48 2.28 -13.09 1.26
C TYR A 48 1.63 -13.14 -0.12
N GLN A 49 2.28 -13.81 -1.07
CA GLN A 49 1.76 -13.99 -2.42
C GLN A 49 0.49 -14.85 -2.44
N ALA A 50 0.42 -15.92 -1.64
CA ALA A 50 -0.77 -16.75 -1.51
C ALA A 50 -1.97 -15.96 -0.97
N ALA A 51 -1.76 -15.08 0.01
CA ALA A 51 -2.80 -14.18 0.53
C ALA A 51 -3.32 -13.21 -0.55
N ILE A 52 -2.41 -12.65 -1.37
CA ILE A 52 -2.77 -11.80 -2.51
C ILE A 52 -3.64 -12.55 -3.50
N GLU A 53 -3.22 -13.76 -3.89
CA GLU A 53 -3.94 -14.60 -4.86
C GLU A 53 -5.31 -15.04 -4.35
N ALA A 54 -5.41 -15.40 -3.07
CA ALA A 54 -6.69 -15.74 -2.43
C ALA A 54 -7.66 -14.56 -2.44
N THR A 55 -7.22 -13.35 -2.10
CA THR A 55 -8.06 -12.15 -2.18
C THR A 55 -8.45 -11.83 -3.62
N LEU A 56 -7.52 -11.94 -4.58
CA LEU A 56 -7.82 -11.69 -5.99
C LEU A 56 -8.85 -12.69 -6.54
N ALA A 57 -8.70 -13.98 -6.21
CA ALA A 57 -9.66 -15.03 -6.56
C ALA A 57 -11.04 -14.75 -5.95
N CYS A 58 -11.10 -14.33 -4.69
CA CYS A 58 -12.35 -13.95 -4.03
C CYS A 58 -13.05 -12.79 -4.77
N VAL A 59 -12.33 -11.70 -5.05
CA VAL A 59 -12.90 -10.52 -5.74
C VAL A 59 -13.37 -10.87 -7.16
N THR A 60 -12.55 -11.61 -7.92
CA THR A 60 -12.90 -12.02 -9.29
C THR A 60 -14.05 -13.02 -9.33
N SER A 61 -14.16 -13.92 -8.35
CA SER A 61 -15.31 -14.84 -8.23
C SER A 61 -16.64 -14.12 -7.96
N ALA A 62 -16.59 -12.92 -7.36
CA ALA A 62 -17.74 -12.04 -7.17
C ALA A 62 -18.09 -11.22 -8.43
N GLY A 63 -17.43 -11.49 -9.57
CA GLY A 63 -17.67 -10.81 -10.84
C GLY A 63 -17.01 -9.44 -10.96
N LEU A 64 -16.10 -9.10 -10.06
CA LEU A 64 -15.39 -7.82 -10.08
C LEU A 64 -14.02 -7.97 -10.76
N PRO A 65 -13.77 -7.30 -11.89
CA PRO A 65 -12.45 -7.30 -12.54
C PRO A 65 -11.44 -6.58 -11.64
N ALA A 66 -10.49 -7.34 -11.10
CA ALA A 66 -9.50 -6.84 -10.16
C ALA A 66 -8.09 -7.09 -10.65
N ARG A 67 -7.18 -6.20 -10.27
CA ARG A 67 -5.74 -6.35 -10.45
C ARG A 67 -5.01 -5.93 -9.18
N VAL A 68 -3.78 -6.38 -9.05
CA VAL A 68 -2.94 -6.07 -7.90
C VAL A 68 -1.90 -5.01 -8.29
N LEU A 69 -1.72 -4.02 -7.44
CA LEU A 69 -0.61 -3.08 -7.48
C LEU A 69 0.38 -3.43 -6.36
N ARG A 70 1.60 -3.80 -6.75
CA ARG A 70 2.71 -4.02 -5.83
C ARG A 70 4.01 -3.53 -6.50
N PRO A 71 4.37 -2.25 -6.33
CA PRO A 71 5.48 -1.64 -7.07
C PRO A 71 6.85 -2.18 -6.66
N HIS A 72 6.97 -2.75 -5.45
CA HIS A 72 8.19 -3.38 -4.95
C HIS A 72 7.85 -4.59 -4.06
N GLU A 73 8.78 -5.53 -3.88
CA GLU A 73 8.54 -6.73 -3.06
C GLU A 73 8.22 -6.40 -1.59
N ARG A 74 8.86 -5.38 -1.04
CA ARG A 74 8.62 -4.89 0.33
C ARG A 74 7.30 -4.12 0.50
N SER A 75 6.71 -3.63 -0.59
CA SER A 75 5.48 -2.83 -0.53
C SER A 75 4.28 -3.71 -0.19
N THR A 76 3.35 -3.16 0.60
CA THR A 76 2.05 -3.79 0.78
C THR A 76 1.28 -3.77 -0.54
N ALA A 77 0.66 -4.89 -0.93
CA ALA A 77 -0.18 -4.93 -2.12
C ALA A 77 -1.47 -4.12 -1.93
N ALA A 78 -1.87 -3.44 -3.00
CA ALA A 78 -3.18 -2.80 -3.14
C ALA A 78 -4.00 -3.51 -4.23
N PHE A 79 -5.31 -3.62 -4.01
CA PHE A 79 -6.25 -4.20 -4.97
C PHE A 79 -6.99 -3.07 -5.66
N VAL A 80 -6.97 -3.12 -6.99
CA VAL A 80 -7.65 -2.15 -7.84
C VAL A 80 -8.75 -2.86 -8.61
N VAL A 81 -9.98 -2.39 -8.43
CA VAL A 81 -11.16 -2.85 -9.18
C VAL A 81 -11.57 -1.73 -10.13
N GLU A 82 -11.57 -2.02 -11.43
CA GLU A 82 -11.83 -1.04 -12.49
C GLU A 82 -12.97 -1.50 -13.40
N GLY A 83 -13.95 -0.64 -13.63
CA GLY A 83 -15.07 -0.96 -14.52
C GLY A 83 -15.81 0.28 -15.03
N GLU A 84 -16.52 0.12 -16.15
CA GLU A 84 -17.41 1.17 -16.67
C GLU A 84 -18.57 1.45 -15.71
N ARG A 85 -19.11 0.39 -15.10
CA ARG A 85 -20.07 0.41 -13.99
C ARG A 85 -19.68 -0.66 -12.98
N LEU A 86 -19.34 -0.23 -11.78
CA LEU A 86 -19.17 -1.13 -10.65
C LEU A 86 -20.51 -1.28 -9.91
N PRO A 87 -20.82 -2.47 -9.38
CA PRO A 87 -21.90 -2.63 -8.41
C PRO A 87 -21.74 -1.64 -7.24
N GLU A 88 -22.85 -1.17 -6.67
CA GLU A 88 -22.83 -0.23 -5.53
C GLU A 88 -22.12 -0.82 -4.30
N ASP A 89 -22.15 -2.15 -4.16
CA ASP A 89 -21.54 -2.92 -3.08
C ASP A 89 -20.10 -3.37 -3.39
N ALA A 90 -19.51 -2.98 -4.54
CA ALA A 90 -18.18 -3.43 -4.94
C ALA A 90 -17.11 -3.14 -3.86
N GLY A 91 -17.20 -2.00 -3.18
CA GLY A 91 -16.31 -1.66 -2.07
C GLY A 91 -16.42 -2.62 -0.88
N GLU A 92 -17.64 -3.04 -0.53
CA GLU A 92 -17.87 -3.98 0.58
C GLU A 92 -17.46 -5.41 0.22
N VAL A 93 -17.65 -5.82 -1.05
CA VAL A 93 -17.12 -7.10 -1.56
C VAL A 93 -15.60 -7.15 -1.43
N VAL A 94 -14.91 -6.09 -1.89
CA VAL A 94 -13.44 -6.01 -1.80
C VAL A 94 -12.98 -6.03 -0.34
N LYS A 95 -13.58 -5.22 0.54
CA LYS A 95 -13.27 -5.23 1.98
C LYS A 95 -13.48 -6.60 2.60
N GLY A 96 -14.58 -7.29 2.28
CA GLY A 96 -14.87 -8.63 2.78
C GLY A 96 -13.84 -9.67 2.32
N CYS A 97 -13.40 -9.61 1.07
CA CYS A 97 -12.34 -10.48 0.55
C CYS A 97 -10.98 -10.19 1.19
N MET A 98 -10.64 -8.92 1.42
CA MET A 98 -9.39 -8.54 2.06
C MET A 98 -9.35 -8.90 3.53
N ALA A 99 -10.46 -8.69 4.26
CA ALA A 99 -10.57 -9.07 5.66
C ALA A 99 -10.31 -10.56 5.86
N ARG A 100 -10.91 -11.42 5.01
CA ARG A 100 -10.77 -12.88 5.10
C ARG A 100 -9.36 -13.40 4.84
N SER A 101 -8.67 -12.85 3.84
CA SER A 101 -7.48 -13.52 3.30
C SER A 101 -6.22 -12.65 3.27
N PHE A 102 -6.29 -11.33 3.50
CA PHE A 102 -5.13 -10.44 3.30
C PHE A 102 -4.81 -9.46 4.44
N HIS A 103 -5.78 -8.90 5.16
CA HIS A 103 -5.52 -7.83 6.15
C HIS A 103 -4.49 -8.22 7.21
N ALA A 104 -4.64 -9.37 7.85
CA ALA A 104 -3.73 -9.82 8.89
C ALA A 104 -2.31 -10.05 8.37
N VAL A 105 -2.21 -10.72 7.22
CA VAL A 105 -0.95 -11.02 6.52
C VAL A 105 -0.27 -9.72 6.05
N SER A 106 -1.03 -8.76 5.52
CA SER A 106 -0.52 -7.43 5.12
C SER A 106 -0.01 -6.61 6.30
N TYR A 107 -0.73 -6.65 7.42
CA TYR A 107 -0.25 -6.02 8.64
C TYR A 107 1.08 -6.62 9.11
N ALA A 108 1.16 -7.94 9.25
CA ALA A 108 2.38 -8.63 9.68
C ALA A 108 3.56 -8.37 8.71
N TRP A 109 3.30 -8.44 7.39
CA TRP A 109 4.27 -8.10 6.35
C TRP A 109 4.79 -6.66 6.51
N SER A 110 3.90 -5.69 6.75
CA SER A 110 4.27 -4.27 6.91
C SER A 110 5.15 -4.03 8.15
N VAL A 111 4.92 -4.78 9.23
CA VAL A 111 5.73 -4.71 10.44
C VAL A 111 7.12 -5.28 10.18
N GLN A 112 7.21 -6.43 9.51
CA GLN A 112 8.48 -7.10 9.17
C GLN A 112 9.33 -6.29 8.20
N HIS A 113 8.71 -5.57 7.28
CA HIS A 113 9.39 -4.80 6.23
C HIS A 113 9.45 -3.30 6.52
N ARG A 114 9.12 -2.88 7.75
CA ARG A 114 9.11 -1.46 8.15
C ARG A 114 10.48 -0.83 7.85
N PRO A 115 10.52 0.25 7.06
CA PRO A 115 11.76 0.95 6.78
C PRO A 115 12.38 1.56 8.04
N SER A 116 13.70 1.49 8.14
CA SER A 116 14.48 2.25 9.12
C SER A 116 14.46 3.75 8.80
N GLU A 117 14.76 4.59 9.79
CA GLU A 117 14.89 6.03 9.58
C GLU A 117 15.95 6.40 8.53
N ALA A 118 17.02 5.58 8.42
CA ALA A 118 18.07 5.76 7.43
C ALA A 118 17.55 5.50 6.01
N GLU A 119 16.77 4.44 5.81
CA GLU A 119 16.15 4.13 4.53
C GLU A 119 15.09 5.17 4.13
N ILE A 120 14.27 5.64 5.07
CA ILE A 120 13.30 6.71 4.82
C ILE A 120 14.01 7.98 4.38
N ARG A 121 15.10 8.36 5.06
CA ARG A 121 15.91 9.52 4.69
C ARG A 121 16.53 9.36 3.30
N HIS A 122 17.01 8.17 2.98
CA HIS A 122 17.56 7.87 1.66
C HIS A 122 16.50 7.96 0.55
N SER A 123 15.32 7.37 0.76
CA SER A 123 14.18 7.47 -0.18
C SER A 123 13.78 8.93 -0.44
N ARG A 124 13.72 9.76 0.62
CA ARG A 124 13.46 11.20 0.49
C ARG A 124 14.53 11.93 -0.33
N GLN A 125 15.81 11.66 -0.08
CA GLN A 125 16.90 12.24 -0.87
C GLN A 125 16.81 11.85 -2.36
N GLN A 126 16.39 10.62 -2.67
CA GLN A 126 16.18 10.21 -4.07
C GLN A 126 14.98 10.95 -4.69
N LEU A 127 13.88 11.13 -3.94
CA LEU A 127 12.73 11.89 -4.41
C LEU A 127 13.11 13.35 -4.70
N GLU A 128 13.86 13.98 -3.79
CA GLU A 128 14.39 15.34 -3.97
C GLU A 128 15.26 15.46 -5.22
N ALA A 129 16.17 14.51 -5.42
CA ALA A 129 17.07 14.51 -6.57
C ALA A 129 16.28 14.37 -7.89
N CYS A 130 15.26 13.50 -7.91
CA CYS A 130 14.40 13.33 -9.08
C CYS A 130 13.61 14.62 -9.40
N LEU A 131 12.95 15.20 -8.40
CA LEU A 131 12.15 16.42 -8.59
C LEU A 131 13.02 17.64 -8.94
N GLY A 132 14.24 17.72 -8.40
CA GLY A 132 15.21 18.74 -8.79
C GLY A 132 15.63 18.63 -10.26
N ALA A 133 15.71 17.40 -10.81
CA ALA A 133 15.98 17.19 -12.23
C ALA A 133 14.81 17.64 -13.13
N GLU A 134 13.57 17.57 -12.62
CA GLU A 134 12.36 18.09 -13.27
C GLU A 134 12.18 19.61 -13.10
N ALA A 135 13.23 20.32 -12.65
CA ALA A 135 13.24 21.77 -12.39
C ALA A 135 12.17 22.24 -11.39
N MET A 136 11.66 21.36 -10.53
CA MET A 136 10.79 21.76 -9.42
C MET A 136 11.65 22.39 -8.32
N SER A 137 11.57 23.73 -8.22
CA SER A 137 12.29 24.49 -7.21
C SER A 137 11.51 24.52 -5.89
N TRP A 138 12.13 24.03 -4.82
CA TRP A 138 11.60 24.10 -3.46
C TRP A 138 11.87 25.47 -2.84
N THR A 139 10.90 26.01 -2.13
CA THR A 139 10.95 27.37 -1.54
C THR A 139 12.09 27.56 -0.54
N ASN A 140 12.70 26.49 -0.01
CA ASN A 140 13.75 26.57 1.03
C ASN A 140 14.93 25.59 0.85
N GLY A 141 15.14 25.01 -0.35
CA GLY A 141 16.24 24.06 -0.58
C GLY A 141 16.22 22.81 0.30
N SER A 142 15.08 22.51 0.92
CA SER A 142 14.80 21.32 1.72
C SER A 142 13.79 20.44 1.00
N PRO A 143 13.75 19.11 1.26
CA PRO A 143 12.69 18.24 0.77
C PRO A 143 11.31 18.82 1.04
N PRO A 144 10.34 18.62 0.13
CA PRO A 144 8.96 18.89 0.45
C PRO A 144 8.54 18.01 1.63
N GLY A 145 8.20 18.64 2.74
CA GLY A 145 7.46 17.97 3.80
C GLY A 145 6.06 17.60 3.33
N ALA A 146 5.32 16.87 4.16
CA ALA A 146 3.94 16.47 3.86
C ALA A 146 3.03 17.66 3.47
N ALA A 147 3.29 18.85 4.01
CA ALA A 147 2.55 20.07 3.69
C ALA A 147 2.82 20.59 2.27
N GLU A 148 4.08 20.55 1.80
CA GLU A 148 4.44 20.96 0.43
C GLU A 148 3.95 19.94 -0.60
N ILE A 149 4.05 18.64 -0.31
CA ILE A 149 3.43 17.59 -1.13
C ILE A 149 1.92 17.83 -1.24
N ALA A 150 1.25 18.09 -0.12
CA ALA A 150 -0.18 18.40 -0.11
C ALA A 150 -0.52 19.70 -0.84
N ALA A 151 0.42 20.65 -0.97
CA ALA A 151 0.21 21.86 -1.77
C ALA A 151 0.28 21.55 -3.27
N ILE A 152 1.27 20.78 -3.71
CA ILE A 152 1.41 20.33 -5.11
C ILE A 152 0.16 19.55 -5.53
N LEU A 153 -0.29 18.59 -4.72
CA LEU A 153 -1.44 17.75 -5.03
C LEU A 153 -2.77 18.51 -5.08
N ARG A 154 -2.90 19.64 -4.35
CA ARG A 154 -4.14 20.42 -4.29
C ARG A 154 -4.19 21.61 -5.24
N GLY A 155 -3.06 22.17 -5.62
CA GLY A 155 -3.00 23.42 -6.38
C GLY A 155 -1.80 23.59 -7.30
N GLY A 156 -0.98 22.55 -7.47
CA GLY A 156 0.08 22.53 -8.47
C GLY A 156 -0.47 22.44 -9.90
N SER A 157 0.35 22.81 -10.86
CA SER A 157 0.10 22.57 -12.28
C SER A 157 0.06 21.07 -12.60
N GLU A 158 -0.58 20.71 -13.71
CA GLU A 158 -0.64 19.32 -14.16
C GLU A 158 0.76 18.71 -14.35
N SER A 159 1.73 19.51 -14.83
CA SER A 159 3.13 19.11 -14.97
C SER A 159 3.80 18.81 -13.63
N GLU A 160 3.55 19.64 -12.60
CA GLU A 160 4.14 19.43 -11.27
C GLU A 160 3.54 18.19 -10.59
N VAL A 161 2.23 18.00 -10.70
CA VAL A 161 1.54 16.81 -10.17
C VAL A 161 2.05 15.55 -10.86
N ARG A 162 2.22 15.59 -12.19
CA ARG A 162 2.75 14.47 -12.97
C ARG A 162 4.18 14.13 -12.59
N ALA A 163 5.07 15.13 -12.56
CA ALA A 163 6.47 14.95 -12.16
C ALA A 163 6.57 14.35 -10.75
N PHE A 164 5.73 14.82 -9.80
CA PHE A 164 5.65 14.23 -8.47
C PHE A 164 5.33 12.74 -8.50
N PHE A 165 4.26 12.33 -9.19
CA PHE A 165 3.87 10.91 -9.26
C PHE A 165 4.90 10.05 -9.99
N GLU A 166 5.53 10.56 -11.04
CA GLU A 166 6.58 9.83 -11.78
C GLU A 166 7.81 9.59 -10.90
N CYS A 167 8.28 10.63 -10.20
CA CYS A 167 9.40 10.51 -9.27
C CYS A 167 9.08 9.63 -8.06
N ALA A 168 7.92 9.82 -7.43
CA ALA A 168 7.50 9.00 -6.29
C ALA A 168 7.41 7.52 -6.66
N ARG A 169 6.83 7.21 -7.83
CA ARG A 169 6.75 5.84 -8.34
C ARG A 169 8.13 5.24 -8.62
N ARG A 170 9.06 6.02 -9.18
CA ARG A 170 10.45 5.57 -9.40
C ARG A 170 11.09 5.21 -8.06
N VAL A 171 11.07 6.12 -7.09
CA VAL A 171 11.66 5.91 -5.77
C VAL A 171 11.04 4.70 -5.07
N GLU A 172 9.71 4.56 -5.12
CA GLU A 172 9.03 3.41 -4.54
C GLU A 172 9.45 2.10 -5.25
N SER A 173 9.57 2.10 -6.57
CA SER A 173 10.01 0.90 -7.32
C SER A 173 11.47 0.52 -7.06
N GLU A 174 12.32 1.47 -6.67
CA GLU A 174 13.75 1.25 -6.39
C GLU A 174 14.01 0.88 -4.93
N THR A 175 13.23 1.44 -4.00
CA THR A 175 13.48 1.31 -2.56
C THR A 175 12.44 0.47 -1.82
N GLY A 176 11.26 0.30 -2.40
CA GLY A 176 10.09 -0.25 -1.73
C GLY A 176 9.48 0.67 -0.67
N ILE A 177 9.86 1.94 -0.68
CA ILE A 177 9.41 2.94 0.29
C ILE A 177 8.69 4.03 -0.46
N ALA A 178 7.38 4.16 -0.21
CA ALA A 178 6.61 5.31 -0.65
C ALA A 178 7.12 6.56 0.12
N PRO A 179 7.63 7.58 -0.59
CA PRO A 179 8.26 8.75 0.03
C PRO A 179 7.29 9.75 0.67
#